data_AF-A0A1G5SH28-F1
#
_entry.id   AF-A0A1G5SH28-F1
#
_cell.length_a   1.000
_cell.length_b   1.000
_cell.length_c   1.000
_cell.angle_alpha   90.00
_cell.angle_beta   90.00
_cell.angle_gamma   90.00
#
_symmetry.space_group_name_H-M   'P 1'
#
loop_
_entity.id
_entity.type
_entity.pdbx_description
1 polymer ?
#
loop_
_entity_poly.entity_id
_entity_poly.type
_entity_poly.pdbx_seq_one_letter_code
_entity_poly.pdbx_strand_id
1 'polypeptide(L)' 'MKRITKLLLGFKSFQSAKNILAGIELMHMIRTGQSIMGGADKMSFSEQFYALVR' A
#
# COMPACT_ATOMS: atom_id res chain seq x y z
N MET A 1 -5.45 2.79 -15.17
CA MET A 1 -4.25 2.39 -15.96
C MET A 1 -3.22 3.50 -16.16
N LYS A 2 -3.52 4.65 -16.79
CA LYS A 2 -2.50 5.70 -17.14
C LYS A 2 -1.60 6.18 -15.98
N ARG A 3 -2.13 6.25 -14.75
CA ARG A 3 -1.37 6.71 -13.56
C ARG A 3 -0.38 5.66 -13.03
N ILE A 4 -0.71 4.38 -13.15
CA ILE A 4 0.15 3.26 -12.70
C ILE A 4 1.38 3.18 -13.60
N THR A 5 1.19 3.22 -14.92
CA THR A 5 2.28 3.19 -15.90
C THR A 5 3.25 4.35 -15.71
N LYS A 6 2.74 5.55 -15.35
CA LYS A 6 3.57 6.73 -15.08
C LYS A 6 4.43 6.58 -13.82
N LEU A 7 3.95 5.89 -12.79
CA LEU A 7 4.75 5.59 -11.60
C LEU A 7 5.87 4.60 -11.92
N LEU A 8 5.64 3.63 -12.80
CA LEU A 8 6.62 2.58 -13.12
C LEU A 8 7.80 3.09 -14.00
N LEU A 9 7.59 4.11 -14.83
CA LEU A 9 8.58 4.62 -15.80
C LEU A 9 9.82 5.28 -15.17
N GLY A 10 9.76 5.68 -13.90
CA GLY A 10 10.90 6.31 -13.19
C GLY A 10 11.86 5.33 -12.53
N PHE A 11 11.57 4.02 -12.56
CA PHE A 11 12.32 3.01 -11.82
C PHE A 11 13.29 2.24 -12.72
N LYS A 12 14.50 2.00 -12.22
CA LYS A 12 15.53 1.18 -12.88
C LYS A 12 15.17 -0.32 -12.95
N SER A 13 14.25 -0.78 -12.10
CA SER A 13 13.80 -2.17 -12.04
C SER A 13 12.30 -2.25 -11.84
N PHE A 14 11.66 -3.15 -12.58
CA PHE A 14 10.24 -3.47 -12.42
C PHE A 14 9.90 -3.98 -11.01
N GLN A 15 10.81 -4.72 -10.38
CA GLN A 15 10.58 -5.22 -9.02
C GLN A 15 10.51 -4.08 -8.00
N SER A 16 11.41 -3.10 -8.10
CA SER A 16 11.38 -1.90 -7.24
C SER A 16 10.11 -1.09 -7.48
N ALA A 17 9.73 -0.92 -8.74
CA ALA A 17 8.52 -0.21 -9.13
C ALA A 17 7.25 -0.87 -8.57
N LYS A 18 7.18 -2.21 -8.66
CA LYS A 18 6.09 -3.02 -8.10
C LYS A 18 6.01 -2.91 -6.58
N ASN A 19 7.14 -2.98 -5.87
CA ASN A 19 7.17 -2.87 -4.41
C ASN A 19 6.66 -1.51 -3.93
N ILE A 20 7.07 -0.42 -4.60
CA ILE A 20 6.60 0.93 -4.28
C ILE A 20 5.10 1.07 -4.57
N LEU A 21 4.63 0.57 -5.72
CA LEU A 21 3.21 0.61 -6.07
C LEU A 21 2.35 -0.15 -5.04
N ALA A 22 2.76 -1.36 -4.67
CA ALA A 22 2.09 -2.16 -3.66
C ALA A 22 2.05 -1.45 -2.30
N GLY A 23 3.14 -0.76 -1.91
CA GLY A 23 3.16 0.06 -0.71
C GLY A 23 2.17 1.22 -0.76
N ILE A 24 2.08 1.94 -1.89
CA ILE A 24 1.13 3.05 -2.07
C ILE A 24 -0.32 2.57 -2.02
N GLU A 25 -0.62 1.46 -2.69
CA GLU A 25 -1.95 0.84 -2.67
C GLU A 25 -2.31 0.38 -1.25
N LEU A 26 -1.36 -0.22 -0.55
CA LEU A 26 -1.53 -0.62 0.84
C LEU A 26 -1.84 0.58 1.76
N MET A 27 -1.04 1.66 1.67
CA MET A 27 -1.30 2.88 2.45
C MET A 27 -2.68 3.46 2.13
N HIS A 28 -3.11 3.37 0.87
CA HIS A 28 -4.43 3.84 0.47
C HIS A 28 -5.53 3.00 1.13
N MET A 29 -5.44 1.66 1.07
CA MET A 29 -6.42 0.74 1.65
C MET A 29 -6.56 0.91 3.18
N ILE A 30 -5.44 1.11 3.89
CA ILE A 30 -5.44 1.40 5.32
C ILE A 30 -6.15 2.73 5.59
N ARG A 31 -5.85 3.77 4.79
CA ARG A 31 -6.40 5.12 4.99
C ARG A 31 -7.89 5.22 4.64
N THR A 32 -8.37 4.48 3.64
CA THR A 32 -9.80 4.48 3.26
C THR A 32 -10.64 3.48 4.06
N GLY A 33 -10.05 2.76 5.02
CA GLY A 33 -10.78 1.79 5.84
C GLY A 33 -11.25 0.55 5.06
N GLN A 34 -10.71 0.33 3.86
CA GLN A 34 -10.96 -0.88 3.06
C GLN A 34 -10.11 -2.07 3.49
N SER A 35 -9.35 -1.91 4.58
CA SER A 35 -8.61 -2.99 5.23
C SER A 35 -9.56 -4.13 5.60
N ILE A 36 -9.20 -5.35 5.19
CA ILE A 36 -9.93 -6.59 5.48
C ILE A 36 -9.84 -6.94 7.00
N MET A 37 -9.02 -6.23 7.77
CA MET A 37 -8.91 -6.42 9.21
C MET A 37 -10.16 -5.88 9.92
N GLY A 38 -11.14 -6.76 10.15
CA GLY A 38 -12.24 -6.49 11.08
C GLY A 38 -11.68 -6.06 12.43
N GLY A 39 -11.93 -4.80 12.82
CA GLY A 39 -11.38 -4.18 14.03
C GLY A 39 -10.36 -3.06 13.79
N ALA A 40 -10.05 -2.74 12.52
CA ALA A 40 -9.20 -1.61 12.12
C ALA A 40 -9.64 -0.25 12.68
N ASP A 41 -10.92 -0.10 13.06
CA ASP A 41 -11.49 1.12 13.65
C ASP A 41 -10.79 1.54 14.97
N LYS A 42 -10.14 0.60 15.67
CA LYS A 42 -9.41 0.87 16.93
C LYS A 42 -7.89 0.91 16.79
N MET A 43 -7.34 0.57 15.62
CA MET A 43 -5.90 0.53 15.38
C MET A 43 -5.45 1.75 14.59
N SER A 44 -4.39 2.40 15.05
CA SER A 44 -3.71 3.44 14.30
C SER A 44 -3.15 2.90 12.98
N PHE A 45 -2.93 3.79 12.02
CA PHE A 45 -2.35 3.48 10.72
C PHE A 45 -1.05 2.66 10.81
N SER A 46 -0.16 3.02 11.75
CA SER A 46 1.09 2.30 11.99
C SER A 46 0.88 0.89 12.49
N GLU A 47 -0.09 0.68 13.39
CA GLU A 47 -0.39 -0.64 13.94
C GLU A 47 -0.95 -1.57 12.86
N GLN A 48 -1.84 -1.06 12.00
CA GLN A 48 -2.35 -1.83 10.85
C GLN A 48 -1.24 -2.18 9.86
N PHE A 49 -0.30 -1.25 9.61
CA PHE A 49 0.86 -1.51 8.75
C PHE A 49 1.77 -2.59 9.34
N TYR A 50 2.15 -2.48 10.62
CA TYR A 50 3.00 -3.48 11.27
C TYR A 50 2.34 -4.85 11.39
N ALA A 51 1.01 -4.90 11.57
CA ALA A 51 0.26 -6.17 11.60
C ALA A 51 0.31 -6.93 10.27
N LEU A 52 0.47 -6.25 9.14
CA LEU A 52 0.58 -6.85 7.80
C LEU A 52 2.00 -7.31 7.44
N VAL A 53 3.01 -6.88 8.19
CA VAL A 53 4.43 -7.21 7.98
C VAL A 53 4.85 -8.45 8.80
N ARG A 54 3.91 -9.07 9.53
CA ARG A 54 4.14 -10.23 10.38
C ARG A 54 4.13 -11.56 9.63
#